data_AF-A0A353VY49-F1
#
_entry.id   AF-A0A353VY49-F1
#
_cell.length_a   1.000
_cell.length_b   1.000
_cell.length_c   1.000
_cell.angle_alpha   90.00
_cell.angle_beta   90.00
_cell.angle_gamma   90.00
#
_symmetry.space_group_name_H-M   'P 1'
#
loop_
_entity.id
_entity.type
_entity.pdbx_description
1 polymer ?
#
loop_
_entity_poly.entity_id
_entity_poly.type
_entity_poly.pdbx_seq_one_letter_code
_entity_poly.pdbx_strand_id
1 'polypeptide(L)' 'MSIGGKQRVLSGMRPTGQLHLGHYHGVLKNWLKLQQEYECFFFVADWHALTTEYEDPAIIEKSVWDMVIDWLAVGV' A
#
# COMPACT_ATOMS: atom_id res chain seq x y z
N MET A 1 10.99 -10.62 -31.56
CA MET A 1 10.80 -9.26 -31.03
C MET A 1 10.20 -9.41 -29.65
N SER A 2 11.02 -9.35 -28.60
CA SER A 2 10.51 -9.47 -27.23
C SER A 2 9.68 -8.22 -26.94
N ILE A 3 8.42 -8.40 -26.55
CA ILE A 3 7.58 -7.34 -25.99
C ILE A 3 8.21 -7.02 -24.63
N GLY A 4 9.27 -6.21 -24.63
CA GLY A 4 9.97 -5.76 -23.42
C GLY A 4 9.11 -4.74 -22.69
N GLY A 5 7.99 -5.18 -22.15
CA GLY A 5 7.20 -4.38 -21.22
C GLY A 5 8.04 -4.04 -20.01
N LYS A 6 7.91 -2.82 -19.49
CA LYS A 6 8.52 -2.44 -18.20
C LYS A 6 8.26 -3.56 -17.18
N GLN A 7 9.29 -3.96 -16.45
CA GLN A 7 9.12 -4.94 -15.37
C GLN A 7 8.03 -4.43 -14.42
N ARG A 8 7.16 -5.33 -13.98
CA ARG A 8 5.98 -4.99 -13.17
C ARG A 8 6.24 -5.29 -11.72
N VAL A 9 5.85 -4.37 -10.86
CA VAL A 9 5.95 -4.52 -9.41
C VAL A 9 4.54 -4.50 -8.82
N LEU A 10 4.20 -5.54 -8.07
CA LEU A 10 2.96 -5.61 -7.29
C LEU A 10 3.34 -5.55 -5.81
N SER A 11 2.81 -4.57 -5.08
CA SER A 11 3.03 -4.44 -3.64
C SER A 11 1.72 -4.16 -2.92
N GLY A 12 1.54 -4.77 -1.76
CA GLY A 12 0.33 -4.57 -0.95
C GLY A 12 0.69 -4.43 0.51
N MET A 13 -0.08 -3.61 1.22
CA MET A 13 0.09 -3.37 2.66
C MET A 13 -1.24 -3.55 3.37
N ARG A 14 -1.17 -4.11 4.59
CA ARG A 14 -2.34 -4.36 5.43
C ARG A 14 -2.74 -3.07 6.16
N PRO A 15 -4.03 -2.75 6.25
CA PRO A 15 -4.51 -1.61 7.01
C PRO A 15 -4.53 -1.95 8.51
N THR A 16 -3.40 -1.81 9.19
CA THR A 16 -3.26 -2.13 10.64
C THR A 16 -3.24 -0.87 11.53
N GLY A 17 -3.91 0.20 11.11
CA GLY A 17 -3.98 1.49 11.83
C GLY A 17 -3.10 2.59 11.22
N GLN A 18 -2.88 3.67 12.01
CA GLN A 18 -2.27 4.91 11.51
C GLN A 18 -0.83 4.74 11.02
N LEU A 19 -0.51 5.38 9.90
CA LEU A 19 0.79 5.29 9.26
C LEU A 19 1.80 6.17 9.98
N HIS A 20 2.76 5.55 10.67
CA HIS A 20 3.85 6.28 11.35
C HIS A 20 5.11 6.43 10.48
N LEU A 21 6.04 7.30 10.91
CA LEU A 21 7.30 7.61 10.20
C LEU A 21 8.13 6.38 9.79
N GLY A 22 8.02 5.28 10.54
CA GLY A 22 8.67 4.01 10.19
C GLY A 22 8.21 3.44 8.85
N HIS A 23 6.90 3.53 8.54
CA HIS A 23 6.34 3.09 7.27
C HIS A 23 6.79 3.98 6.09
N TYR A 24 6.93 5.29 6.34
CA TYR A 24 7.43 6.21 5.34
C TYR A 24 8.87 5.90 4.92
N HIS A 25 9.76 5.72 5.92
CA HIS A 25 11.16 5.42 5.65
C HIS A 25 11.38 4.01 5.07
N GLY A 26 10.57 3.04 5.50
CA GLY A 26 10.71 1.65 5.08
C GLY A 26 10.12 1.36 3.70
N VAL A 27 8.85 1.73 3.48
CA VAL A 27 8.08 1.26 2.33
C VAL A 27 7.77 2.39 1.34
N LEU A 28 7.22 3.50 1.81
CA LEU A 28 6.72 4.56 0.92
C LEU A 28 7.84 5.21 0.12
N LYS A 29 8.99 5.52 0.74
CA LYS A 29 10.14 6.06 0.02
C LYS A 29 10.68 5.12 -1.06
N ASN A 30 10.53 3.81 -0.86
CA ASN A 30 10.92 2.82 -1.85
C ASN A 30 9.89 2.77 -3.00
N TRP A 31 8.60 2.82 -2.69
CA TRP A 31 7.53 2.88 -3.70
C TRP A 31 7.66 4.11 -4.60
N LEU A 32 8.04 5.27 -4.05
CA LEU A 32 8.32 6.48 -4.84
C LEU A 32 9.45 6.31 -5.87
N LYS A 33 10.45 5.47 -5.58
CA LYS A 33 11.52 5.16 -6.54
C LYS A 33 11.05 4.13 -7.56
N LEU A 34 10.40 3.08 -7.08
CA LEU A 34 9.93 1.98 -7.93
C LEU A 34 8.91 2.47 -8.97
N GLN A 35 8.02 3.41 -8.64
CA GLN A 35 7.05 3.95 -9.61
C GLN A 35 7.71 4.73 -10.77
N GLN A 36 8.94 5.23 -10.60
CA GLN A 36 9.67 5.92 -11.67
C GLN A 36 10.33 4.94 -12.64
N GLU A 37 10.77 3.78 -12.11
CA GLU A 37 11.55 2.78 -12.84
C GLU A 37 10.67 1.67 -13.45
N TYR A 38 9.56 1.33 -12.79
CA TYR A 38 8.73 0.16 -13.08
C TYR A 38 7.25 0.52 -13.28
N GLU A 39 6.48 -0.42 -13.84
CA GLU A 39 5.02 -0.33 -13.82
C GLU A 39 4.53 -0.89 -12.48
N CYS A 40 4.09 -0.01 -11.57
CA CYS A 40 3.72 -0.37 -10.20
C CYS A 40 2.21 -0.51 -10.01
N PHE A 41 1.82 -1.54 -9.28
CA PHE A 41 0.46 -1.78 -8.80
C PHE A 41 0.49 -1.87 -7.27
N PHE A 42 -0.21 -0.95 -6.60
CA PHE A 42 -0.34 -0.91 -5.15
C PHE A 42 -1.77 -1.26 -4.75
N PHE A 43 -1.93 -2.12 -3.74
CA PHE A 43 -3.27 -2.49 -3.25
C PHE A 43 -3.31 -2.58 -1.73
N VAL A 44 -4.50 -2.33 -1.19
CA VAL A 44 -4.78 -2.52 0.23
C VAL A 44 -5.15 -3.98 0.46
N ALA A 45 -4.41 -4.67 1.33
CA ALA A 45 -4.68 -6.07 1.68
C ALA A 45 -5.71 -6.16 2.82
N ASP A 46 -6.96 -5.81 2.50
CA ASP A 46 -8.13 -5.76 3.41
C ASP A 46 -8.61 -7.16 3.84
N TRP A 47 -8.63 -8.13 2.94
CA TRP A 47 -9.16 -9.47 3.22
C TRP A 47 -8.31 -10.24 4.26
N HIS A 48 -7.03 -9.89 4.42
CA HIS A 48 -6.17 -10.40 5.48
C HIS A 48 -6.39 -9.74 6.85
N ALA A 49 -6.99 -8.54 6.91
CA ALA A 49 -7.37 -7.92 8.18
C ALA A 49 -8.59 -8.63 8.81
N LEU A 50 -9.53 -9.06 7.96
CA LEU A 50 -10.72 -9.80 8.38
C LEU A 50 -10.43 -11.14 9.06
N THR A 51 -9.26 -11.74 8.89
CA THR A 51 -8.91 -13.01 9.57
C THR A 51 -8.35 -12.84 10.98
N THR A 52 -7.97 -11.63 11.39
CA THR A 52 -7.24 -11.37 12.65
C THR A 52 -7.88 -10.30 13.54
N GLU A 53 -8.61 -9.33 12.97
CA GLU A 53 -9.30 -8.26 13.70
C GLU A 53 -10.83 -8.32 13.47
N TYR A 54 -11.46 -9.42 13.92
CA TYR A 54 -12.91 -9.63 13.79
C TYR A 54 -13.75 -8.76 14.74
N GLU A 55 -13.14 -8.04 15.68
CA GLU A 55 -13.86 -7.38 16.79
C GLU A 55 -14.53 -6.07 16.38
N ASP A 56 -14.06 -5.36 15.34
CA ASP A 56 -14.74 -4.14 14.86
C ASP A 56 -14.48 -3.83 13.37
N PRO A 57 -15.27 -4.40 12.44
CA PRO A 57 -15.09 -4.20 11.00
C PRO A 57 -15.24 -2.74 10.54
N ALA A 58 -15.89 -1.87 11.34
CA ALA A 58 -15.97 -0.45 11.03
C ALA A 58 -14.61 0.27 11.12
N ILE A 59 -13.68 -0.26 11.92
CA ILE A 59 -12.31 0.28 12.03
C ILE A 59 -11.48 -0.06 10.78
N ILE A 60 -11.76 -1.20 10.14
CA ILE A 60 -11.03 -1.64 8.94
C ILE A 60 -11.32 -0.69 7.77
N GLU A 61 -12.59 -0.35 7.52
CA GLU A 61 -12.95 0.58 6.44
C GLU A 61 -12.26 1.93 6.60
N LYS A 62 -12.31 2.51 7.81
CA LYS A 62 -11.63 3.77 8.10
C LYS A 62 -10.12 3.66 7.91
N SER A 63 -9.52 2.57 8.38
CA SER A 63 -8.06 2.33 8.25
C SER A 63 -7.63 2.17 6.80
N VAL A 64 -8.47 1.58 5.95
CA VAL A 64 -8.24 1.50 4.50
C VAL A 64 -8.19 2.90 3.90
N TRP A 65 -9.18 3.74 4.20
CA TRP A 65 -9.23 5.12 3.69
C TRP A 65 -8.08 5.98 4.20
N ASP A 66 -7.81 5.95 5.50
CA ASP A 66 -6.70 6.69 6.11
C ASP A 66 -5.36 6.31 5.44
N MET A 67 -5.15 5.02 5.20
CA MET A 67 -3.93 4.52 4.55
C MET A 67 -3.81 4.97 3.08
N VAL A 68 -4.91 4.93 2.31
CA VAL A 68 -4.90 5.40 0.91
C VAL A 68 -4.65 6.92 0.86
N ILE A 69 -5.25 7.69 1.77
CA ILE A 69 -5.01 9.13 1.88
C ILE A 69 -3.53 9.40 2.19
N ASP A 70 -2.94 8.67 3.13
CA ASP A 70 -1.53 8.80 3.48
C ASP A 70 -0.61 8.48 2.29
N TRP A 71 -0.94 7.46 1.48
CA TRP A 71 -0.18 7.11 0.28
C TRP A 71 -0.21 8.22 -0.76
N LEU A 72 -1.39 8.78 -1.02
CA LEU A 72 -1.54 9.90 -1.95
C LEU A 72 -0.81 11.14 -1.44
N ALA A 73 -0.86 11.42 -0.14
CA ALA A 73 -0.20 12.56 0.48
C ALA A 73 1.33 12.52 0.34
N VAL A 74 1.93 11.32 0.29
CA VAL A 74 3.38 11.15 0.10
C VAL A 74 3.80 11.06 -1.38
N GLY A 75 2.84 10.99 -2.31
CA GLY A 75 3.08 10.98 -3.76
C GLY A 75 3.16 9.60 -4.41
N VAL A 76 2.54 8.58 -3.81
CA VAL A 76 2.33 7.26 -4.45
C VAL A 76 1.23 7.35 -5.50
#